data_AF-A0A6A6XX86-F1
#
_entry.id   AF-A0A6A6XX86-F1
#
_cell.length_a   1.000
_cell.length_b   1.000
_cell.length_c   1.000
_cell.angle_alpha   90.00
_cell.angle_beta   90.00
_cell.angle_gamma   90.00
#
_symmetry.space_group_name_H-M   'P 1'
#
loop_
_entity.id
_entity.type
_entity.pdbx_description
1 polymer ?
#
loop_
_entity_poly.entity_id
_entity_poly.type
_entity_poly.pdbx_seq_one_letter_code
_entity_poly.pdbx_strand_id
1 'polypeptide(L)'
;MDALKEVQLMAEFKKLILDQLHAIFGPKYRQGVTFAVTTSCVEERAGQDTNFHAQAIVYTQANSSREWELLRESGGFKSISSAMGALLGDLQVEMTKITRPMQYGDIYDGKGYVL
;
A
#
# COMPACT_ATOMS: atom_id res chain seq x y z
N MET A 1 11.27 21.30 -9.74
CA MET A 1 9.93 20.70 -9.78
C MET A 1 9.07 21.47 -8.80
N ASP A 2 7.83 21.81 -9.15
CA ASP A 2 6.97 22.64 -8.30
C ASP A 2 6.46 21.80 -7.12
N ALA A 3 6.71 22.21 -5.87
CA ALA A 3 6.40 21.43 -4.67
C ALA A 3 4.91 21.04 -4.60
N LEU A 4 4.04 21.88 -5.16
CA LEU A 4 2.61 21.58 -5.27
C LEU A 4 2.34 20.33 -6.14
N LYS A 5 3.07 20.14 -7.24
CA LYS A 5 2.91 18.98 -8.12
C LYS A 5 3.36 17.69 -7.44
N GLU A 6 4.38 17.76 -6.61
CA GLU A 6 4.87 16.62 -5.85
C GLU A 6 3.87 16.19 -4.77
N VAL A 7 3.29 17.14 -4.04
CA VAL A 7 2.22 16.85 -3.07
C VAL A 7 0.99 16.25 -3.75
N GLN A 8 0.58 16.78 -4.91
CA GLN A 8 -0.52 16.23 -5.69
C GLN A 8 -0.22 14.80 -6.16
N LEU A 9 0.98 14.55 -6.68
CA LEU A 9 1.40 13.22 -7.09
C LEU A 9 1.37 12.22 -5.92
N MET A 10 1.83 12.63 -4.73
CA MET A 10 1.77 11.80 -3.53
C MET A 10 0.34 11.47 -3.10
N ALA A 11 -0.60 12.43 -3.22
CA ALA A 11 -2.00 12.20 -2.92
C ALA A 11 -2.64 11.19 -3.88
N GLU A 12 -2.34 11.30 -5.18
CA GLU A 12 -2.81 10.35 -6.20
C GLU A 12 -2.22 8.95 -5.97
N PHE A 13 -0.92 8.84 -5.67
CA PHE A 13 -0.33 7.55 -5.31
C PHE A 13 -1.01 6.93 -4.10
N LYS A 14 -1.20 7.71 -3.02
CA LYS A 14 -1.84 7.22 -1.81
C LYS A 14 -3.25 6.70 -2.07
N LYS A 15 -4.03 7.40 -2.90
CA LYS A 15 -5.37 6.96 -3.31
C LYS A 15 -5.32 5.62 -4.04
N LEU A 16 -4.50 5.50 -5.09
CA LEU A 16 -4.37 4.26 -5.87
C LEU A 16 -3.90 3.07 -5.02
N ILE A 17 -2.94 3.31 -4.13
CA ILE A 17 -2.44 2.29 -3.21
C ILE A 17 -3.56 1.84 -2.27
N LEU A 18 -4.30 2.77 -1.66
CA LEU A 18 -5.42 2.42 -0.77
C LEU A 18 -6.50 1.61 -1.49
N ASP A 19 -6.89 1.99 -2.71
CA ASP A 19 -7.86 1.26 -3.51
C ASP A 19 -7.41 -0.20 -3.74
N GLN A 20 -6.13 -0.41 -4.07
CA GLN A 20 -5.57 -1.74 -4.25
C GLN A 20 -5.47 -2.52 -2.94
N LEU A 21 -5.11 -1.87 -1.83
CA LEU A 21 -5.08 -2.52 -0.51
C LEU A 21 -6.46 -3.01 -0.10
N HIS A 22 -7.50 -2.19 -0.30
CA HIS A 22 -8.88 -2.58 -0.03
C HIS A 22 -9.30 -3.79 -0.85
N ALA A 23 -8.96 -3.84 -2.14
CA ALA A 23 -9.33 -4.95 -3.01
C ALA A 23 -8.54 -6.24 -2.69
N ILE A 24 -7.25 -6.16 -2.37
CA ILE A 24 -6.39 -7.34 -2.08
C ILE A 24 -6.63 -7.87 -0.67
N PHE A 25 -6.67 -6.98 0.32
CA PHE A 25 -6.63 -7.35 1.74
C PHE A 25 -7.98 -7.15 2.44
N GLY A 26 -8.82 -6.23 1.97
CA GLY A 26 -10.14 -5.94 2.57
C GLY A 26 -10.96 -7.19 2.93
N PRO A 27 -11.09 -8.18 2.02
CA PRO A 27 -11.87 -9.39 2.31
C PRO A 27 -11.34 -10.25 3.48
N LYS A 28 -10.07 -10.09 3.88
CA LYS A 28 -9.45 -10.85 4.99
C LYS A 28 -9.74 -10.27 6.37
N TYR A 29 -10.16 -9.01 6.45
CA TYR A 29 -10.37 -8.31 7.72
C TYR A 29 -11.86 -8.14 8.02
N ARG A 30 -12.18 -7.93 9.31
CA ARG A 30 -13.53 -7.59 9.72
C ARG A 30 -13.92 -6.20 9.19
N GLN A 31 -15.21 -5.96 9.04
CA GLN A 31 -15.71 -4.64 8.68
C GLN A 31 -15.24 -3.57 9.68
N GLY A 32 -14.95 -2.37 9.18
CA GLY A 32 -14.56 -1.22 10.00
C GLY A 32 -13.06 -1.10 10.31
N VAL A 33 -12.20 -1.94 9.72
CA VAL A 33 -10.75 -1.70 9.75
C VAL A 33 -10.37 -0.55 8.82
N THR A 34 -9.29 0.14 9.17
CA THR A 34 -8.77 1.27 8.39
C THR A 34 -7.42 0.90 7.80
N PHE A 35 -7.29 1.05 6.48
CA PHE A 35 -6.02 0.91 5.78
C PHE A 35 -5.31 2.26 5.74
N ALA A 36 -3.98 2.25 5.84
CA ALA A 36 -3.18 3.46 5.76
C ALA A 36 -1.90 3.22 4.97
N VAL A 37 -1.41 4.30 4.36
CA VAL A 37 -0.11 4.36 3.73
C VAL A 37 0.71 5.39 4.50
N THR A 38 1.86 4.95 5.00
CA THR A 38 2.82 5.76 5.74
C THR A 38 4.13 5.82 4.96
N THR A 39 4.87 6.90 5.16
CA THR A 39 6.20 7.08 4.60
C THR A 39 7.16 7.39 5.72
N SER A 40 8.31 6.75 5.72
CA SER A 40 9.37 7.00 6.70
C SER A 40 10.69 7.31 6.00
N CYS A 41 11.58 7.95 6.73
CA CYS A 41 12.92 8.30 6.30
C CYS A 41 13.89 7.70 7.30
N VAL A 42 14.79 6.84 6.82
CA VAL A 42 15.85 6.23 7.63
C VAL A 42 17.16 6.89 7.22
N GLU A 43 17.80 7.54 8.18
CA GLU A 43 19.16 8.05 8.03
C GLU A 43 20.13 6.96 8.50
N GLU A 44 20.89 6.38 7.58
CA GLU A 44 21.98 5.48 7.96
C GLU A 44 23.10 6.30 8.62
N ARG A 45 23.38 6.01 9.90
CA ARG A 45 24.49 6.67 10.61
C ARG A 45 25.81 6.23 9.96
N ALA A 46 26.64 7.24 9.69
CA ALA A 46 27.91 7.19 8.95
C ALA A 46 27.81 7.43 7.42
N GLY A 47 27.15 8.53 7.04
CA GLY A 47 27.64 9.33 5.89
C GLY A 47 26.97 9.11 4.53
N GLN A 48 25.69 9.48 4.45
CA GLN A 48 25.03 10.07 3.25
C GLN A 48 24.05 9.22 2.44
N ASP A 49 23.47 8.15 2.99
CA ASP A 49 22.32 7.53 2.32
C ASP A 49 21.03 7.71 3.12
N THR A 50 20.27 8.73 2.73
CA THR A 50 18.88 8.92 3.14
C THR A 50 18.00 7.98 2.33
N ASN A 51 17.38 7.02 3.00
CA ASN A 51 16.48 6.06 2.38
C ASN A 51 15.04 6.32 2.83
N PHE A 52 14.15 6.48 1.86
CA PHE A 52 12.72 6.63 2.04
C PHE A 52 12.03 5.30 1.82
N HIS A 53 11.09 4.99 2.71
CA HIS A 53 10.28 3.79 2.67
C HIS A 53 8.82 4.18 2.59
N ALA A 54 8.03 3.44 1.80
CA ALA A 54 6.58 3.51 1.79
C ALA A 54 6.04 2.20 2.34
N GLN A 55 5.11 2.30 3.29
CA GLN A 55 4.55 1.17 4.02
C GLN A 55 3.04 1.20 3.93
N ALA A 56 2.45 0.04 3.64
CA ALA A 56 1.03 -0.19 3.72
C ALA A 56 0.72 -0.92 5.03
N ILE A 57 -0.15 -0.35 5.83
CA ILE A 57 -0.58 -0.93 7.11
C ILE A 57 -2.11 -1.04 7.17
N VAL A 58 -2.58 -1.88 8.07
CA VAL A 58 -3.99 -1.92 8.49
C VAL A 58 -4.07 -1.79 9.99
N TYR A 59 -4.98 -0.93 10.47
CA TYR A 59 -5.36 -0.89 11.87
C TYR A 59 -6.32 -2.03 12.15
N THR A 60 -5.87 -3.01 12.94
CA THR A 60 -6.57 -4.28 13.14
C THR A 60 -7.79 -4.15 14.06
N GLN A 61 -7.86 -3.05 14.83
CA GLN A 61 -9.00 -2.68 15.67
C GLN A 61 -9.78 -1.53 15.03
N ALA A 62 -11.10 -1.68 14.95
CA ALA A 62 -11.97 -0.61 14.47
C ALA A 62 -11.84 0.65 15.36
N ASN A 63 -11.69 1.81 14.73
CA ASN A 63 -11.58 3.12 15.40
C ASN A 63 -10.42 3.24 16.41
N SER A 64 -9.37 2.42 16.28
CA SER A 64 -8.20 2.43 17.17
C SER A 64 -6.91 2.41 16.36
N SER A 65 -5.95 3.26 16.73
CA SER A 65 -4.61 3.28 16.15
C SER A 65 -3.58 2.51 16.99
N ARG A 66 -4.02 1.78 18.01
CA ARG A 66 -3.13 1.10 18.98
C ARG A 66 -2.52 -0.17 18.43
N GLU A 67 -3.25 -0.89 17.59
CA GLU A 67 -2.81 -2.14 16.98
C GLU A 67 -2.87 -2.00 15.46
N TRP A 68 -1.77 -2.36 14.82
CA TRP A 68 -1.65 -2.32 13.38
C TRP A 68 -0.75 -3.45 12.88
N GLU A 69 -1.00 -3.87 11.64
CA GLU A 69 -0.24 -4.89 10.95
C GLU A 69 0.40 -4.29 9.69
N LEU A 70 1.66 -4.63 9.44
CA LEU A 70 2.36 -4.29 8.20
C LEU A 70 1.92 -5.26 7.09
N LEU A 71 1.30 -4.72 6.03
CA LEU A 71 0.86 -5.50 4.88
C LEU A 71 1.96 -5.62 3.84
N ARG A 72 2.60 -4.50 3.48
CA ARG A 72 3.65 -4.40 2.46
C ARG A 72 4.57 -3.22 2.74
N GLU A 73 5.79 -3.28 2.20
CA GLU A 73 6.79 -2.22 2.27
C GLU A 73 7.59 -2.18 0.97
N SER A 74 7.92 -0.98 0.47
CA SER A 74 8.63 -0.79 -0.80
C SER A 74 10.12 -1.17 -0.76
N GLY A 75 10.74 -1.22 0.42
CA GLY A 75 12.20 -1.11 0.56
C GLY A 75 12.68 0.35 0.54
N GLY A 76 13.99 0.57 0.63
CA GLY A 76 14.61 1.90 0.73
C GLY A 76 14.91 2.53 -0.63
N PHE A 77 14.47 3.77 -0.84
CA PHE A 77 14.69 4.54 -2.07
C PHE A 77 15.22 5.94 -1.81
N LYS A 78 15.80 6.57 -2.83
CA LYS A 78 16.33 7.95 -2.74
C LYS A 78 15.26 9.05 -2.71
N SER A 79 13.99 8.70 -2.94
CA SER A 79 12.87 9.65 -2.86
C SER A 79 11.58 8.97 -2.40
N ILE A 80 10.69 9.76 -1.79
CA ILE A 80 9.35 9.30 -1.38
C ILE A 80 8.53 8.86 -2.59
N SER A 81 8.60 9.58 -3.71
CA SER A 81 7.87 9.24 -4.93
C SER A 81 8.30 7.90 -5.52
N SER A 82 9.60 7.59 -5.50
CA SER A 82 10.11 6.28 -5.90
C SER A 82 9.66 5.17 -4.95
N ALA A 83 9.67 5.42 -3.64
CA ALA A 83 9.19 4.44 -2.65
C ALA A 83 7.68 4.15 -2.83
N MET A 84 6.86 5.18 -3.00
CA MET A 84 5.43 5.04 -3.26
C MET A 84 5.15 4.33 -4.59
N GLY A 85 5.90 4.66 -5.64
CA GLY A 85 5.80 4.00 -6.94
C GLY A 85 6.17 2.51 -6.88
N ALA A 86 7.21 2.15 -6.12
CA ALA A 86 7.58 0.77 -5.89
C ALA A 86 6.50 -0.01 -5.11
N LEU A 87 5.95 0.58 -4.04
CA LEU A 87 4.83 -0.02 -3.29
C LEU A 87 3.61 -0.25 -4.19
N LEU A 88 3.27 0.72 -5.04
CA LEU A 88 2.17 0.56 -6.01
C LEU A 88 2.47 -0.56 -7.02
N GLY A 89 3.70 -0.64 -7.53
CA GLY A 89 4.12 -1.71 -8.44
C GLY A 89 3.96 -3.10 -7.82
N ASP A 90 4.38 -3.28 -6.57
CA ASP A 90 4.22 -4.55 -5.85
C ASP A 90 2.74 -4.93 -5.67
N LEU A 91 1.90 -3.96 -5.32
CA LEU A 91 0.45 -4.18 -5.19
C LEU A 91 -0.21 -4.49 -6.54
N GLN A 92 0.26 -3.90 -7.64
CA GLN A 92 -0.22 -4.25 -8.99
C GLN A 92 0.13 -5.70 -9.36
N VAL A 93 1.32 -6.17 -8.97
CA VAL A 93 1.71 -7.57 -9.17
C VAL A 93 0.79 -8.50 -8.36
N GLU A 94 0.53 -8.18 -7.09
CA GLU A 94 -0.41 -8.94 -6.25
C GLU A 94 -1.84 -8.92 -6.80
N MET A 95 -2.33 -7.76 -7.24
CA MET A 95 -3.62 -7.63 -7.89
C MET A 95 -3.70 -8.48 -9.15
N THR A 96 -2.63 -8.50 -9.96
CA THR A 96 -2.58 -9.33 -11.18
C THR A 96 -2.67 -10.82 -10.86
N LYS A 97 -2.07 -11.29 -9.76
CA LYS A 97 -2.22 -12.69 -9.31
C LYS A 97 -3.68 -13.02 -8.97
N ILE A 98 -4.44 -12.02 -8.51
CA ILE A 98 -5.86 -12.15 -8.18
C ILE A 98 -6.71 -12.10 -9.45
N THR A 99 -6.56 -11.05 -10.26
CA THR A 99 -7.50 -10.76 -11.35
C THR A 99 -7.24 -11.53 -12.62
N ARG A 100 -5.99 -11.92 -12.91
CA ARG A 100 -5.63 -12.64 -14.15
C ARG A 100 -6.37 -13.97 -14.34
N PRO A 101 -6.55 -14.83 -13.32
CA PRO A 101 -7.31 -16.06 -13.46
C PRO A 101 -8.84 -15.88 -13.41
N MET A 102 -9.34 -14.70 -13.02
CA MET A 102 -10.78 -14.46 -12.88
C MET A 102 -11.47 -14.40 -14.25
N GLN A 103 -12.68 -14.92 -14.30
CA GLN A 103 -13.61 -14.81 -15.41
C GLN A 103 -14.68 -13.74 -15.11
N TYR A 104 -15.42 -13.35 -16.15
CA TYR A 104 -16.54 -12.44 -15.98
C TYR A 104 -17.59 -13.07 -15.07
N GLY A 105 -17.89 -12.40 -13.95
CA GLY A 105 -18.84 -12.86 -12.94
C GLY A 105 -18.21 -13.40 -11.67
N ASP A 106 -16.92 -13.76 -11.70
CA ASP A 106 -16.23 -14.29 -10.52
C ASP A 106 -16.18 -13.27 -9.37
N ILE A 107 -16.37 -13.76 -8.14
CA ILE A 107 -16.27 -12.97 -6.91
C ILE A 107 -15.01 -13.39 -6.16
N TYR A 108 -14.18 -12.42 -5.79
CA TYR A 108 -13.02 -12.62 -4.91
C TYR A 108 -13.40 -12.36 -3.44
N ASP A 109 -13.22 -13.36 -2.58
CA ASP A 109 -13.59 -13.30 -1.15
C ASP A 109 -12.38 -13.25 -0.19
N GLY A 110 -11.16 -13.11 -0.73
CA GLY A 110 -9.92 -13.12 0.06
C GLY A 110 -9.31 -14.49 0.31
N LYS A 111 -10.04 -15.58 0.05
CA LYS A 111 -9.58 -16.98 0.16
C LYS A 111 -9.48 -17.67 -1.20
N GLY A 112 -10.22 -17.20 -2.20
CA GLY A 112 -10.20 -17.70 -3.57
C GLY A 112 -11.23 -16.99 -4.44
N TYR A 113 -11.63 -17.64 -5.54
CA TYR A 113 -12.74 -17.18 -6.39
C TYR A 113 -13.92 -18.11 -6.23
N VAL A 114 -15.11 -17.52 -6.19
CA VAL A 114 -16.39 -18.21 -6.15
C VAL A 114 -17.28 -17.65 -7.27
N LEU A 115 -18.06 -18.53 -7.90
CA LEU A 115 -19.08 -18.18 -8.88
C LEU A 115 -20.29 -17.53 -8.21
#